data_AF-A0A836TGH4-F1
#
_entry.id   AF-A0A836TGH4-F1
#
_cell.length_a   1.000
_cell.length_b   1.000
_cell.length_c   1.000
_cell.angle_alpha   90.00
_cell.angle_beta   90.00
_cell.angle_gamma   90.00
#
_symmetry.space_group_name_H-M   'P 1'
#
loop_
_entity.id
_entity.type
_entity.pdbx_description
1 polymer ?
#
loop_
_entity_poly.entity_id
_entity_poly.type
_entity_poly.pdbx_seq_one_letter_code
_entity_poly.pdbx_strand_id
1 'polypeptide(L)'
;DTSRILWGLARLNEDFTLKGGDEVKGYLLLASRNESREKIEVQFIIVRESCYNILQITSDAKPHIKNTFRRSFKPTFPFMNQKAQKFDDEMKKKVNKIVVQGREAISAFADDARLLADKEVDETIAWRFMFDVFQPETIEDVSTIGPKELEELAENKTKLAMEAFSQAPGQELQSANMTAWGLLNAVTYTADHCLGTNRDSRLRQAWFGPNAKLKKRALSLALEL
;
A
#
# COMPACT_ATOMS: atom_id res chain seq x y z
N ASP A 1 17.30 -8.65 1.59
CA ASP A 1 16.51 -9.88 1.40
C ASP A 1 16.14 -10.06 -0.09
N THR A 2 17.07 -10.60 -0.90
CA THR A 2 16.91 -10.87 -2.35
C THR A 2 16.17 -12.18 -2.63
N SER A 3 15.66 -12.82 -1.59
CA SER A 3 15.10 -14.17 -1.61
C SER A 3 13.69 -14.22 -2.19
N ARG A 4 13.22 -15.40 -2.62
CA ARG A 4 11.87 -15.57 -3.20
C ARG A 4 10.79 -15.35 -2.13
N ILE A 5 9.75 -14.59 -2.48
CA ILE A 5 8.54 -14.39 -1.67
C ILE A 5 7.39 -15.11 -2.36
N LEU A 6 6.73 -16.01 -1.64
CA LEU A 6 5.46 -16.59 -2.09
C LEU A 6 4.34 -15.73 -1.53
N TRP A 7 3.43 -15.30 -2.39
CA TRP A 7 2.32 -14.46 -1.96
C TRP A 7 1.01 -14.94 -2.58
N GLY A 8 -0.09 -14.63 -1.89
CA GLY A 8 -1.45 -14.85 -2.36
C GLY A 8 -2.30 -13.64 -2.02
N LEU A 9 -3.13 -13.22 -2.96
CA LEU A 9 -4.04 -12.10 -2.80
C LEU A 9 -5.47 -12.62 -2.81
N ALA A 10 -6.25 -12.28 -1.79
CA ALA A 10 -7.62 -12.72 -1.62
C ALA A 10 -8.56 -11.52 -1.54
N ARG A 11 -9.68 -11.59 -2.24
CA ARG A 11 -10.69 -10.54 -2.22
C ARG A 11 -11.45 -10.54 -0.91
N LEU A 12 -11.58 -9.38 -0.27
CA LEU A 12 -12.39 -9.27 0.95
C LEU A 12 -13.86 -8.99 0.68
N ASN A 13 -14.22 -8.52 -0.53
CA ASN A 13 -15.57 -8.06 -0.89
C ASN A 13 -16.06 -6.96 0.08
N GLU A 14 -15.14 -6.09 0.48
CA GLU A 14 -15.40 -4.88 1.25
C GLU A 14 -14.79 -3.74 0.44
N ASP A 15 -15.66 -2.89 -0.09
CA ASP A 15 -15.36 -1.91 -1.14
C ASP A 15 -16.02 -0.59 -0.80
N PHE A 16 -15.49 0.47 -1.38
CA PHE A 16 -16.12 1.78 -1.32
C PHE A 16 -15.90 2.54 -2.62
N THR A 17 -16.80 3.48 -2.87
CA THR A 17 -16.75 4.36 -4.04
C THR A 17 -16.73 5.79 -3.54
N LEU A 18 -15.78 6.58 -4.03
CA LEU A 18 -15.70 8.01 -3.75
C LEU A 18 -16.47 8.80 -4.84
N LYS A 19 -16.60 10.12 -4.63
CA LYS A 19 -17.25 11.02 -5.58
C LYS A 19 -16.63 10.91 -6.98
N GLY A 20 -17.46 11.03 -8.02
CA GLY A 20 -17.03 10.82 -9.40
C GLY A 20 -16.87 9.35 -9.82
N GLY A 21 -17.35 8.39 -9.02
CA GLY A 21 -17.34 6.96 -9.39
C GLY A 21 -15.98 6.28 -9.20
N ASP A 22 -15.14 6.82 -8.32
CA ASP A 22 -13.80 6.31 -8.05
C ASP A 22 -13.87 5.08 -7.12
N GLU A 23 -13.78 3.89 -7.71
CA GLU A 23 -13.91 2.61 -7.01
C GLU A 23 -12.60 2.14 -6.37
N VAL A 24 -12.70 1.76 -5.09
CA VAL A 24 -11.59 1.22 -4.31
C VAL A 24 -11.99 -0.12 -3.70
N LYS A 25 -11.12 -1.12 -3.90
CA LYS A 25 -11.37 -2.52 -3.61
C LYS A 25 -10.45 -3.04 -2.49
N GLY A 26 -11.02 -3.65 -1.45
CA GLY A 26 -10.26 -4.25 -0.34
C GLY A 26 -9.76 -5.68 -0.56
N TYR A 27 -8.50 -5.95 -0.22
CA TYR A 27 -7.88 -7.26 -0.34
C TYR A 27 -7.08 -7.65 0.91
N LEU A 28 -6.95 -8.96 1.10
CA LEU A 28 -6.03 -9.58 2.05
C LEU A 28 -4.83 -10.14 1.28
N LEU A 29 -3.64 -9.61 1.57
CA LEU A 29 -2.37 -10.11 1.09
C LEU A 29 -1.74 -11.03 2.14
N LEU A 30 -1.47 -12.26 1.72
CA LEU A 30 -0.71 -13.24 2.49
C LEU A 30 0.67 -13.39 1.86
N ALA A 31 1.73 -13.26 2.65
CA ALA A 31 3.10 -13.41 2.15
C ALA A 31 3.93 -14.35 3.04
N SER A 32 4.65 -15.28 2.41
CA SER A 32 5.63 -16.13 3.05
C SER A 32 7.00 -15.84 2.45
N ARG A 33 7.91 -15.37 3.30
CA ARG A 33 9.28 -15.04 2.92
C ARG A 33 10.21 -16.23 3.12
N ASN A 34 11.39 -16.17 2.51
CA ASN A 34 12.42 -17.19 2.69
C ASN A 34 13.04 -17.15 4.10
N GLU A 35 13.19 -15.96 4.65
CA GLU A 35 13.48 -15.72 6.05
C GLU A 35 12.18 -15.84 6.87
N SER A 36 12.27 -16.35 8.10
CA SER A 36 11.10 -16.51 8.97
C SER A 36 9.95 -17.35 8.40
N ARG A 37 10.22 -18.41 7.62
CA ARG A 37 9.18 -19.24 6.96
C ARG A 37 8.18 -19.93 7.91
N GLU A 38 8.38 -19.84 9.22
CA GLU A 38 7.42 -20.29 10.24
C GLU A 38 6.23 -19.34 10.41
N LYS A 39 6.28 -18.15 9.79
CA LYS A 39 5.23 -17.14 9.83
C LYS A 39 4.75 -16.82 8.42
N ILE A 40 3.45 -16.56 8.29
CA ILE A 40 2.84 -15.94 7.11
C ILE A 40 2.50 -14.51 7.53
N GLU A 41 3.01 -13.55 6.79
CA GLU A 41 2.70 -12.13 6.91
C GLU A 41 1.29 -11.88 6.35
N VAL A 42 0.51 -11.08 7.08
CA VAL A 42 -0.89 -10.75 6.80
C VAL A 42 -0.96 -9.23 6.66
N GLN A 43 -1.33 -8.76 5.47
CA GLN A 43 -1.50 -7.34 5.19
C GLN A 43 -2.87 -7.09 4.57
N PHE A 44 -3.48 -5.96 4.92
CA PHE A 44 -4.69 -5.47 4.27
C PHE A 44 -4.30 -4.36 3.32
N ILE A 45 -4.76 -4.49 2.08
CA ILE A 45 -4.45 -3.52 1.04
C ILE A 45 -5.74 -3.09 0.35
N ILE A 46 -5.75 -1.85 -0.09
CA ILE A 46 -6.74 -1.34 -1.02
C ILE A 46 -6.13 -1.25 -2.42
N VAL A 47 -6.96 -1.48 -3.44
CA VAL A 47 -6.61 -1.30 -4.84
C VAL A 47 -7.59 -0.32 -5.45
N ARG A 48 -7.09 0.79 -6.00
CA ARG A 48 -7.91 1.78 -6.73
C ARG A 48 -8.06 1.35 -8.19
N GLU A 49 -9.28 1.15 -8.67
CA GLU A 49 -9.52 0.51 -9.98
C GLU A 49 -9.07 1.35 -11.18
N SER A 50 -9.11 2.68 -11.08
CA SER A 50 -8.76 3.57 -12.20
C SER A 50 -7.29 3.49 -12.60
N CYS A 51 -6.40 3.12 -11.67
CA CYS A 51 -4.95 3.10 -11.85
C CYS A 51 -4.27 1.82 -11.38
N TYR A 52 -4.98 0.94 -10.67
CA TYR A 52 -4.43 -0.24 -9.99
C TYR A 52 -3.34 0.08 -8.95
N ASN A 53 -3.39 1.29 -8.37
CA ASN A 53 -2.53 1.66 -7.24
C ASN A 53 -2.87 0.81 -6.02
N ILE A 54 -1.84 0.40 -5.29
CA ILE A 54 -1.96 -0.45 -4.12
C ILE A 54 -1.49 0.30 -2.87
N LEU A 55 -2.37 0.45 -1.88
CA LEU A 55 -2.01 1.04 -0.59
C LEU A 55 -2.27 0.04 0.53
N GLN A 56 -1.27 -0.17 1.39
CA GLN A 56 -1.44 -0.94 2.62
C GLN A 56 -2.12 -0.07 3.67
N ILE A 57 -3.17 -0.62 4.29
CA ILE A 57 -3.88 0.03 5.39
C ILE A 57 -3.58 -0.65 6.73
N THR A 58 -3.81 0.06 7.83
CA THR A 58 -3.58 -0.45 9.19
C THR A 58 -4.83 -1.18 9.70
N SER A 59 -4.64 -2.28 10.43
CA SER A 59 -5.72 -3.07 11.04
C SER A 59 -5.26 -3.63 12.38
N ASP A 60 -6.23 -3.90 13.27
CA ASP A 60 -6.02 -4.56 14.57
C ASP A 60 -5.78 -6.07 14.46
N ALA A 61 -5.82 -6.62 13.25
CA ALA A 61 -5.48 -8.01 13.05
C ALA A 61 -3.99 -8.27 13.33
N LYS A 62 -3.67 -9.49 13.75
CA LYS A 62 -2.27 -9.88 13.92
C LYS A 62 -1.56 -9.86 12.56
N PRO A 63 -0.43 -9.14 12.43
CA PRO A 63 0.28 -9.02 11.16
C PRO A 63 0.98 -10.32 10.73
N HIS A 64 1.01 -11.32 11.61
CA HIS A 64 1.62 -12.62 11.34
C HIS A 64 0.79 -13.74 11.92
N ILE A 65 0.64 -14.81 11.15
CA ILE A 65 0.09 -16.09 11.61
C ILE A 65 1.15 -17.20 11.51
N LYS A 66 1.03 -18.23 12.34
CA LYS A 66 1.92 -19.40 12.24
C LYS A 66 1.68 -20.12 10.92
N ASN A 67 2.75 -20.41 10.19
CA ASN A 67 2.72 -21.24 8.99
C ASN A 67 2.58 -22.72 9.38
N THR A 68 1.35 -23.18 9.56
CA THR A 68 1.04 -24.59 9.90
C THR A 68 1.27 -25.54 8.73
N PHE A 69 1.32 -25.02 7.49
CA PHE A 69 1.59 -25.83 6.30
C PHE A 69 3.07 -26.13 6.09
N ARG A 70 3.97 -25.49 6.85
CA ARG A 70 5.39 -25.79 6.79
C ARG A 70 5.64 -27.19 7.36
N ARG A 71 6.02 -28.10 6.48
CA ARG A 71 6.44 -29.45 6.84
C ARG A 71 7.96 -29.49 6.88
N SER A 72 8.53 -29.90 8.01
CA SER A 72 9.96 -30.22 8.07
C SER A 72 10.22 -31.41 7.17
N PHE A 73 11.11 -31.26 6.19
CA PHE A 73 11.57 -32.38 5.38
C PHE A 73 12.21 -33.41 6.33
N LYS A 74 11.73 -34.65 6.32
CA LYS A 74 12.35 -35.76 7.03
C LYS A 74 13.33 -36.44 6.07
N PRO A 75 14.66 -36.34 6.26
CA PRO A 75 15.64 -36.92 5.35
C PRO A 75 15.79 -38.44 5.50
N THR A 76 14.99 -39.08 6.35
CA THR A 76 15.01 -40.53 6.58
C THR A 76 13.89 -41.21 5.83
N PHE A 77 14.23 -42.31 5.13
CA PHE A 77 13.26 -43.20 4.49
C PHE A 77 12.26 -43.73 5.54
N PRO A 78 10.95 -43.76 5.27
CA PRO A 78 10.27 -43.65 3.96
C PRO A 78 9.88 -42.22 3.51
N PHE A 79 10.63 -41.17 3.88
CA PHE A 79 10.37 -39.77 3.52
C PHE A 79 8.90 -39.34 3.74
N MET A 80 8.22 -39.98 4.71
CA MET A 80 6.80 -39.77 4.94
C MET A 80 6.58 -38.54 5.81
N ASN A 81 5.84 -37.58 5.24
CA ASN A 81 5.38 -36.41 5.96
C ASN A 81 4.34 -36.77 7.03
N GLN A 82 4.21 -35.93 8.06
CA GLN A 82 3.17 -36.05 9.09
C GLN A 82 1.75 -36.02 8.49
N LYS A 83 0.77 -36.57 9.23
CA LYS A 83 -0.65 -36.74 8.83
C LYS A 83 -1.23 -35.48 8.15
N ALA A 84 -2.21 -35.68 7.25
CA ALA A 84 -2.96 -34.57 6.64
C ALA A 84 -3.53 -33.65 7.73
N GLN A 85 -3.27 -32.35 7.61
CA GLN A 85 -3.84 -31.37 8.53
C GLN A 85 -5.25 -31.05 8.06
N LYS A 86 -6.22 -31.20 8.95
CA LYS A 86 -7.62 -30.81 8.69
C LYS A 86 -7.82 -29.37 9.15
N PHE A 87 -8.68 -28.63 8.46
CA PHE A 87 -9.16 -27.34 8.93
C PHE A 87 -10.10 -27.58 10.13
N ASP A 88 -9.59 -27.35 11.33
CA ASP A 88 -10.40 -27.40 12.55
C ASP A 88 -11.22 -26.11 12.74
N ASP A 89 -12.21 -26.17 13.63
CA ASP A 89 -13.12 -25.05 13.86
C ASP A 89 -12.43 -23.87 14.56
N GLU A 90 -11.35 -24.12 15.31
CA GLU A 90 -10.55 -23.08 15.92
C GLU A 90 -9.81 -22.25 14.87
N MET A 91 -9.23 -22.90 13.85
CA MET A 91 -8.59 -22.26 12.71
C MET A 91 -9.59 -21.42 11.91
N LYS A 92 -10.78 -21.97 11.61
CA LYS A 92 -11.85 -21.20 10.95
C LYS A 92 -12.24 -19.97 11.75
N LYS A 93 -12.41 -20.10 13.08
CA LYS A 93 -12.74 -18.97 13.96
C LYS A 93 -11.66 -17.89 13.94
N LYS A 94 -10.38 -18.28 13.98
CA LYS A 94 -9.24 -17.36 13.89
C LYS A 94 -9.20 -16.63 12.55
N VAL A 95 -9.38 -17.36 11.44
CA VAL A 95 -9.41 -16.78 10.09
C VAL A 95 -10.58 -15.82 9.94
N ASN A 96 -11.78 -16.21 10.37
CA ASN A 96 -12.96 -15.33 10.33
C ASN A 96 -12.73 -14.05 11.12
N LYS A 97 -12.09 -14.13 12.31
CA LYS A 97 -11.73 -12.94 13.07
C LYS A 97 -10.80 -12.01 12.28
N ILE A 98 -9.75 -12.54 11.65
CA ILE A 98 -8.81 -11.74 10.84
C ILE A 98 -9.55 -11.09 9.66
N VAL A 99 -10.43 -11.84 8.98
CA VAL A 99 -11.22 -11.32 7.86
C VAL A 99 -12.12 -10.17 8.31
N VAL A 100 -12.84 -10.33 9.44
CA VAL A 100 -13.69 -9.27 10.00
C VAL A 100 -12.87 -8.02 10.33
N GLN A 101 -11.76 -8.16 11.06
CA GLN A 101 -10.87 -7.02 11.38
C GLN A 101 -10.30 -6.34 10.12
N GLY A 102 -10.08 -7.11 9.06
CA GLY A 102 -9.68 -6.59 7.76
C GLY A 102 -10.75 -5.73 7.11
N ARG A 103 -11.99 -6.23 7.09
CA ARG A 103 -13.13 -5.48 6.54
C ARG A 103 -13.40 -4.21 7.32
N GLU A 104 -13.41 -4.29 8.65
CA GLU A 104 -13.56 -3.12 9.53
C GLU A 104 -12.50 -2.05 9.25
N ALA A 105 -11.25 -2.46 9.04
CA ALA A 105 -10.16 -1.54 8.67
C ALA A 105 -10.37 -0.89 7.29
N ILE A 106 -10.87 -1.63 6.29
CA ILE A 106 -11.20 -1.08 4.97
C ILE A 106 -12.35 -0.08 5.08
N SER A 107 -13.40 -0.40 5.84
CA SER A 107 -14.53 0.49 6.07
C SER A 107 -14.10 1.77 6.80
N ALA A 108 -13.24 1.66 7.83
CA ALA A 108 -12.69 2.82 8.52
C ALA A 108 -11.83 3.69 7.58
N PHE A 109 -10.98 3.07 6.76
CA PHE A 109 -10.19 3.80 5.77
C PHE A 109 -11.06 4.49 4.70
N ALA A 110 -12.26 3.98 4.42
CA ALA A 110 -13.18 4.65 3.50
C ALA A 110 -13.58 6.05 4.00
N ASP A 111 -13.68 6.25 5.31
CA ASP A 111 -13.96 7.55 5.91
C ASP A 111 -12.77 8.50 5.73
N ASP A 112 -11.54 8.03 6.00
CA ASP A 112 -10.30 8.76 5.74
C ASP A 112 -10.19 9.15 4.25
N ALA A 113 -10.47 8.22 3.34
CA ALA A 113 -10.41 8.47 1.90
C ALA A 113 -11.42 9.53 1.44
N ARG A 114 -12.62 9.57 2.05
CA ARG A 114 -13.62 10.63 1.79
C ARG A 114 -13.13 11.99 2.29
N LEU A 115 -12.55 12.06 3.49
CA LEU A 115 -11.97 13.29 4.02
C LEU A 115 -10.85 13.82 3.11
N LEU A 116 -9.96 12.94 2.65
CA LEU A 116 -8.88 13.30 1.73
C LEU A 116 -9.40 13.75 0.36
N ALA A 117 -10.49 13.15 -0.13
CA ALA A 117 -11.11 13.54 -1.39
C ALA A 117 -11.81 14.90 -1.29
N ASP A 118 -12.30 15.29 -0.11
CA ASP A 118 -12.94 16.59 0.12
C ASP A 118 -11.96 17.71 0.45
N LYS A 119 -10.71 17.37 0.78
CA LYS A 119 -9.64 18.33 1.01
C LYS A 119 -9.04 18.81 -0.31
N GLU A 120 -9.41 20.01 -0.74
CA GLU A 120 -8.78 20.68 -1.89
C GLU A 120 -7.34 21.10 -1.56
N VAL A 121 -6.48 21.04 -2.57
CA VAL A 121 -5.07 21.45 -2.49
C VAL A 121 -4.71 22.30 -3.71
N ASP A 122 -3.72 23.16 -3.57
CA ASP A 122 -3.13 23.89 -4.69
C ASP A 122 -1.77 23.31 -5.09
N GLU A 123 -1.17 23.88 -6.14
CA GLU A 123 0.13 23.44 -6.64
C GLU A 123 1.26 23.64 -5.62
N THR A 124 1.16 24.66 -4.75
CA THR A 124 2.19 24.93 -3.73
C THR A 124 2.16 23.84 -2.66
N ILE A 125 0.96 23.47 -2.18
CA ILE A 125 0.75 22.34 -1.26
C ILE A 125 1.23 21.04 -1.91
N ALA A 126 0.92 20.84 -3.20
CA ALA A 126 1.34 19.65 -3.92
C ALA A 126 2.86 19.49 -3.96
N TRP A 127 3.60 20.54 -4.33
CA TRP A 127 5.06 20.51 -4.32
C TRP A 127 5.61 20.25 -2.92
N ARG A 128 5.13 20.96 -1.90
CA ARG A 128 5.55 20.73 -0.50
C ARG A 128 5.34 19.28 -0.09
N PHE A 129 4.15 18.74 -0.35
CA PHE A 129 3.81 17.36 -0.05
C PHE A 129 4.75 16.37 -0.74
N MET A 130 5.05 16.55 -2.04
CA MET A 130 5.98 15.66 -2.75
C MET A 130 7.40 15.75 -2.20
N PHE A 131 7.84 16.93 -1.76
CA PHE A 131 9.12 17.09 -1.08
C PHE A 131 9.15 16.34 0.25
N ASP A 132 8.14 16.51 1.09
CA ASP A 132 8.09 15.87 2.41
C ASP A 132 8.03 14.34 2.30
N VAL A 133 7.41 13.82 1.23
CA VAL A 133 7.34 12.39 0.95
C VAL A 133 8.68 11.84 0.48
N PHE A 134 9.27 12.43 -0.57
CA PHE A 134 10.40 11.86 -1.30
C PHE A 134 11.77 12.34 -0.81
N GLN A 135 11.84 13.54 -0.24
CA GLN A 135 13.05 14.27 0.13
C GLN A 135 12.93 14.94 1.52
N PRO A 136 12.52 14.21 2.58
CA PRO A 136 12.25 14.81 3.90
C PRO A 136 13.47 15.45 4.57
N GLU A 137 14.68 15.11 4.14
CA GLU A 137 15.95 15.54 4.76
C GLU A 137 16.61 16.71 4.01
N THR A 138 16.08 17.11 2.85
CA THR A 138 16.76 18.04 1.94
C THR A 138 16.47 19.51 2.28
N ILE A 139 15.31 19.82 2.87
CA ILE A 139 14.89 21.21 3.11
C ILE A 139 14.20 21.31 4.47
N GLU A 140 14.83 21.99 5.43
CA GLU A 140 14.28 22.22 6.77
C GLU A 140 13.05 23.14 6.76
N ASP A 141 12.98 24.09 5.80
CA ASP A 141 11.88 25.04 5.72
C ASP A 141 11.45 25.34 4.27
N VAL A 142 10.66 24.44 3.67
CA VAL A 142 10.07 24.65 2.33
C VAL A 142 9.03 25.78 2.33
N SER A 143 8.57 26.25 3.51
CA SER A 143 7.50 27.25 3.61
C SER A 143 7.88 28.63 3.04
N THR A 144 9.18 28.88 2.82
CA THR A 144 9.71 30.13 2.25
C THR A 144 10.13 30.02 0.78
N ILE A 145 10.04 28.84 0.16
CA ILE A 145 10.56 28.57 -1.18
C ILE A 145 9.41 28.49 -2.19
N GLY A 146 9.53 29.22 -3.30
CA GLY A 146 8.50 29.24 -4.35
C GLY A 146 8.45 27.95 -5.18
N PRO A 147 7.34 27.66 -5.88
CA PRO A 147 7.17 26.43 -6.66
C PRO A 147 8.27 26.18 -7.71
N LYS A 148 8.77 27.24 -8.36
CA LYS A 148 9.84 27.14 -9.37
C LYS A 148 11.18 26.70 -8.78
N GLU A 149 11.53 27.22 -7.61
CA GLU A 149 12.76 26.86 -6.90
C GLU A 149 12.65 25.41 -6.38
N LEU A 150 11.46 25.00 -5.93
CA LEU A 150 11.19 23.60 -5.59
C LEU A 150 11.33 22.68 -6.79
N GLU A 151 10.83 23.07 -7.97
CA GLU A 151 11.00 22.28 -9.18
C GLU A 151 12.49 22.11 -9.56
N GLU A 152 13.31 23.15 -9.42
CA GLU A 152 14.75 23.07 -9.69
C GLU A 152 15.48 22.14 -8.72
N LEU A 153 15.14 22.20 -7.43
CA LEU A 153 15.73 21.36 -6.38
C LEU A 153 15.18 19.91 -6.38
N ALA A 154 14.08 19.66 -7.09
CA ALA A 154 13.42 18.37 -7.03
C ALA A 154 14.22 17.25 -7.70
N GLU A 155 14.45 16.17 -6.93
CA GLU A 155 14.95 14.92 -7.47
C GLU A 155 13.97 14.32 -8.49
N ASN A 156 14.48 13.44 -9.36
CA ASN A 156 13.70 12.77 -10.40
C ASN A 156 12.42 12.11 -9.87
N LYS A 157 12.46 11.52 -8.66
CA LYS A 157 11.28 10.84 -8.09
C LYS A 157 10.18 11.83 -7.69
N THR A 158 10.56 12.99 -7.14
CA THR A 158 9.64 14.08 -6.78
C THR A 158 9.01 14.67 -8.05
N LYS A 159 9.80 14.89 -9.10
CA LYS A 159 9.30 15.34 -10.41
C LYS A 159 8.30 14.35 -11.02
N LEU A 160 8.63 13.06 -11.03
CA LEU A 160 7.72 12.00 -11.48
C LEU A 160 6.41 11.96 -10.68
N ALA A 161 6.45 12.27 -9.39
CA ALA A 161 5.25 12.31 -8.55
C ALA A 161 4.38 13.55 -8.85
N MET A 162 5.00 14.70 -9.12
CA MET A 162 4.27 15.89 -9.57
C MET A 162 3.65 15.70 -10.96
N GLU A 163 4.37 15.07 -11.89
CA GLU A 163 3.82 14.66 -13.18
C GLU A 163 2.63 13.71 -13.00
N ALA A 164 2.77 12.71 -12.11
CA ALA A 164 1.70 11.77 -11.77
C ALA A 164 0.50 12.45 -11.10
N PHE A 165 0.69 13.55 -10.38
CA PHE A 165 -0.43 14.31 -9.81
C PHE A 165 -1.30 14.96 -10.89
N SER A 166 -0.68 15.34 -12.01
CA SER A 166 -1.40 15.93 -13.14
C SER A 166 -1.94 14.91 -14.14
N GLN A 167 -1.21 13.81 -14.37
CA GLN A 167 -1.42 12.94 -15.55
C GLN A 167 -1.67 11.47 -15.23
N ALA A 168 -1.54 11.02 -13.98
CA ALA A 168 -1.76 9.60 -13.68
C ALA A 168 -3.24 9.22 -13.91
N PRO A 169 -3.52 7.97 -14.30
CA PRO A 169 -4.89 7.51 -14.52
C PRO A 169 -5.80 7.73 -13.30
N GLY A 170 -6.97 8.34 -13.54
CA GLY A 170 -7.94 8.66 -12.51
C GLY A 170 -7.67 9.97 -11.76
N GLN A 171 -6.63 10.74 -12.07
CA GLN A 171 -6.46 12.07 -11.48
C GLN A 171 -7.51 13.08 -11.96
N GLU A 172 -8.12 12.82 -13.10
CA GLU A 172 -9.24 13.59 -13.64
C GLU A 172 -10.56 13.42 -12.86
N LEU A 173 -10.65 12.39 -12.01
CA LEU A 173 -11.85 12.10 -11.22
C LEU A 173 -12.06 13.17 -10.17
N GLN A 174 -13.33 13.47 -9.86
CA GLN A 174 -13.71 14.48 -8.87
C GLN A 174 -13.10 14.20 -7.48
N SER A 175 -12.93 12.93 -7.11
CA SER A 175 -12.31 12.53 -5.85
C SER A 175 -10.82 12.88 -5.78
N ALA A 176 -10.12 13.01 -6.90
CA ALA A 176 -8.67 13.08 -6.98
C ALA A 176 -8.17 14.43 -7.50
N ASN A 177 -8.84 15.03 -8.47
CA ASN A 177 -8.43 16.26 -9.13
C ASN A 177 -8.23 17.40 -8.13
N MET A 178 -6.98 17.84 -7.94
CA MET A 178 -6.60 18.88 -6.99
C MET A 178 -7.07 18.62 -5.55
N THR A 179 -6.94 17.38 -5.09
CA THR A 179 -7.28 16.97 -3.71
C THR A 179 -6.13 16.27 -3.01
N ALA A 180 -6.20 16.16 -1.68
CA ALA A 180 -5.25 15.36 -0.90
C ALA A 180 -5.31 13.86 -1.27
N TRP A 181 -6.48 13.34 -1.66
CA TRP A 181 -6.61 12.00 -2.22
C TRP A 181 -5.84 11.84 -3.54
N GLY A 182 -5.87 12.86 -4.41
CA GLY A 182 -5.07 12.89 -5.64
C GLY A 182 -3.57 12.89 -5.36
N LEU A 183 -3.12 13.64 -4.35
CA LEU A 183 -1.71 13.66 -3.92
C LEU A 183 -1.25 12.28 -3.46
N LEU A 184 -2.02 11.64 -2.58
CA LEU A 184 -1.73 10.29 -2.12
C LEU A 184 -1.68 9.30 -3.30
N ASN A 185 -2.63 9.41 -4.24
CA ASN A 185 -2.68 8.53 -5.40
C ASN A 185 -1.52 8.77 -6.38
N ALA A 186 -1.06 10.01 -6.55
CA ALA A 186 0.12 10.31 -7.34
C ALA A 186 1.35 9.59 -6.77
N VAL A 187 1.55 9.70 -5.45
CA VAL A 187 2.66 9.01 -4.77
C VAL A 187 2.57 7.50 -4.93
N THR A 188 1.39 6.91 -4.68
CA THR A 188 1.21 5.46 -4.81
C THR A 188 1.41 4.99 -6.25
N TYR A 189 0.96 5.76 -7.25
CA TYR A 189 1.17 5.47 -8.66
C TYR A 189 2.66 5.48 -9.01
N THR A 190 3.39 6.53 -8.61
CA THR A 190 4.83 6.63 -8.82
C THR A 190 5.55 5.44 -8.18
N ALA A 191 5.19 5.10 -6.94
CA ALA A 191 5.75 3.97 -6.20
C ALA A 191 5.50 2.59 -6.85
N ASP A 192 4.33 2.38 -7.44
CA ASP A 192 3.89 1.07 -7.95
C ASP A 192 4.25 0.87 -9.43
N HIS A 193 4.20 1.94 -10.23
CA HIS A 193 4.31 1.87 -11.69
C HIS A 193 5.62 2.46 -12.24
N CYS A 194 6.18 3.49 -11.60
CA CYS A 194 7.34 4.20 -12.12
C CYS A 194 8.66 3.76 -11.46
N LEU A 195 8.65 3.54 -10.14
CA LEU A 195 9.88 3.30 -9.39
C LEU A 195 10.30 1.84 -9.35
N GLY A 196 11.44 1.54 -9.99
CA GLY A 196 12.18 0.29 -9.88
C GLY A 196 12.59 -0.28 -11.24
N THR A 197 13.52 -1.22 -11.23
CA THR A 197 14.25 -1.65 -12.44
C THR A 197 13.46 -2.59 -13.36
N ASN A 198 12.58 -3.40 -12.80
CA ASN A 198 11.71 -4.32 -13.54
C ASN A 198 10.43 -4.60 -12.74
N ARG A 199 9.43 -5.22 -13.37
CA ARG A 199 8.09 -5.44 -12.79
C ARG A 199 8.13 -6.16 -11.44
N ASP A 200 8.92 -7.22 -11.31
CA ASP A 200 9.02 -8.02 -10.08
C ASP A 200 9.69 -7.23 -8.95
N SER A 201 10.74 -6.47 -9.27
CA SER A 201 11.43 -5.59 -8.34
C SER A 201 10.51 -4.47 -7.87
N ARG A 202 9.75 -3.85 -8.78
CA ARG A 202 8.75 -2.82 -8.45
C ARG A 202 7.71 -3.36 -7.48
N LEU A 203 7.08 -4.48 -7.81
CA LEU A 203 6.06 -5.10 -6.95
C LEU A 203 6.60 -5.43 -5.56
N ARG A 204 7.80 -6.01 -5.48
CA ARG A 204 8.46 -6.31 -4.21
C ARG A 204 8.71 -5.06 -3.38
N GLN A 205 9.21 -4.00 -4.00
CA GLN A 205 9.50 -2.73 -3.31
C GLN A 205 8.21 -2.04 -2.84
N ALA A 206 7.18 -2.06 -3.68
CA ALA A 206 5.85 -1.51 -3.44
C ALA A 206 5.13 -2.16 -2.26
N TRP A 207 5.29 -3.48 -2.05
CA TRP A 207 4.60 -4.21 -0.98
C TRP A 207 5.44 -4.38 0.28
N PHE A 208 6.75 -4.58 0.14
CA PHE A 208 7.58 -5.03 1.27
C PHE A 208 8.89 -4.26 1.44
N GLY A 209 9.14 -3.23 0.64
CA GLY A 209 10.41 -2.54 0.56
C GLY A 209 10.32 -1.03 0.84
N PRO A 210 11.28 -0.25 0.31
CA PRO A 210 11.31 1.19 0.50
C PRO A 210 10.05 1.91 0.01
N ASN A 211 9.48 1.49 -1.13
CA ASN A 211 8.29 2.12 -1.69
C ASN A 211 7.05 1.87 -0.81
N ALA A 212 6.96 0.74 -0.11
CA ALA A 212 5.90 0.52 0.89
C ALA A 212 5.98 1.53 2.05
N LYS A 213 7.19 1.81 2.54
CA LYS A 213 7.41 2.82 3.59
C LYS A 213 7.07 4.23 3.09
N LEU A 214 7.41 4.51 1.84
CA LEU A 214 7.12 5.79 1.19
C LEU A 214 5.60 6.03 1.11
N LYS A 215 4.83 5.02 0.68
CA LYS A 215 3.36 5.09 0.66
C LYS A 215 2.76 5.28 2.06
N LYS A 216 3.32 4.61 3.07
CA LYS A 216 2.90 4.81 4.47
C LYS A 216 3.15 6.24 4.96
N ARG A 217 4.30 6.82 4.62
CA ARG A 217 4.62 8.23 4.94
C ARG A 217 3.63 9.17 4.24
N ALA A 218 3.40 8.97 2.95
CA ALA A 218 2.48 9.79 2.17
C ALA A 218 1.06 9.75 2.74
N LEU A 219 0.58 8.60 3.20
CA LEU A 219 -0.70 8.52 3.89
C LEU A 219 -0.70 9.34 5.19
N SER A 220 0.34 9.22 6.03
CA SER A 220 0.44 10.00 7.27
C SER A 220 0.40 11.50 6.99
N LEU A 221 1.24 11.97 6.06
CA LEU A 221 1.30 13.38 5.69
C LEU A 221 -0.02 13.86 5.08
N ALA A 222 -0.69 13.05 4.26
CA ALA A 222 -1.95 13.44 3.64
C ALA A 222 -3.07 13.62 4.68
N LEU A 223 -3.07 12.79 5.73
CA LEU A 223 -4.02 12.90 6.85
C LEU A 223 -3.73 14.10 7.77
N GLU A 224 -2.53 14.69 7.68
CA GLU A 224 -2.11 15.87 8.44
C GLU A 224 -2.41 17.20 7.72
N LEU A 225 -2.80 17.17 6.43
CA LEU A 225 -3.11 18.36 5.61
C LEU A 225 -4.39 19.09 6.05
#